data_AF-A0A1Z9HAP9-F1
#
_entry.id   AF-A0A1Z9HAP9-F1
#
_cell.length_a   1.000
_cell.length_b   1.000
_cell.length_c   1.000
_cell.angle_alpha   90.00
_cell.angle_beta   90.00
_cell.angle_gamma   90.00
#
_symmetry.space_group_name_H-M   'P 1'
#
loop_
_entity.id
_entity.type
_entity.pdbx_description
1 polymer ?
#
loop_
_entity_poly.entity_id
_entity_poly.type
_entity_poly.pdbx_seq_one_letter_code
_entity_poly.pdbx_strand_id
1 'polypeptide(L)'
;MISFEDPLKEEKQFKPHKMYDPNSDDVLDADSEEDHKEYAEKDYIHIDPEVLRGILKDEGGAAGLDPFLDSPDVDAEAEEIQAALALMDDVGEHEHGDYILQDDETAKTPDKIIIKIIEEEIKFVLEKRKKRKKKTKKSSGKKDACYHKVKSRYSVWPSAYASGALVKCRKVGAKNWGNKSKKKK
;
A
#
# COMPACT_ATOMS: atom_id res chain seq x y z
N MET A 1 28.28 37.71 -35.66
CA MET A 1 28.13 36.68 -34.62
C MET A 1 27.92 35.37 -35.35
N ILE A 2 28.96 34.55 -35.41
CA ILE A 2 28.90 33.24 -36.05
C ILE A 2 28.38 32.30 -34.97
N SER A 3 27.15 31.81 -35.15
CA SER A 3 26.58 30.77 -34.28
C SER A 3 27.42 29.51 -34.45
N PHE A 4 28.13 29.14 -33.39
CA PHE A 4 28.82 27.86 -33.30
C PHE A 4 27.74 26.85 -32.87
N GLU A 5 27.11 26.21 -33.84
CA GLU A 5 26.21 25.08 -33.57
C GLU A 5 27.06 23.93 -33.05
N ASP A 6 26.80 23.57 -31.80
CA ASP A 6 27.49 22.56 -31.01
C ASP A 6 27.34 21.17 -31.69
N PRO A 7 28.39 20.60 -32.31
CA PRO A 7 28.22 19.50 -33.26
C PRO A 7 28.14 18.10 -32.63
N LEU A 8 27.88 17.99 -31.31
CA LEU A 8 27.93 16.69 -30.60
C LEU A 8 26.77 16.51 -29.61
N LYS A 9 25.53 16.61 -30.09
CA LYS A 9 24.44 15.80 -29.52
C LYS A 9 24.17 14.64 -30.47
N GLU A 10 25.01 13.61 -30.39
CA GLU A 10 24.58 12.27 -30.82
C GLU A 10 23.33 11.95 -30.01
N GLU A 11 22.17 11.94 -30.67
CA GLU A 11 20.95 11.38 -30.11
C GLU A 11 21.24 9.89 -29.89
N LYS A 12 21.62 9.52 -28.65
CA LYS A 12 21.80 8.13 -28.28
C LYS A 12 20.45 7.45 -28.46
N GLN A 13 20.27 6.78 -29.58
CA GLN A 13 19.08 5.99 -29.86
C GLN A 13 18.97 4.94 -28.76
N PHE A 14 17.81 4.91 -28.09
CA PHE A 14 17.51 3.93 -27.07
C PHE A 14 17.74 2.52 -27.64
N LYS A 15 18.57 1.72 -26.96
CA LYS A 15 18.85 0.35 -27.37
C LYS A 15 17.89 -0.58 -26.63
N PRO A 16 17.07 -1.36 -27.34
CA PRO A 16 16.23 -2.36 -26.71
C PRO A 16 17.05 -3.34 -25.86
N HIS A 17 16.59 -3.63 -24.66
CA HIS A 17 17.24 -4.54 -23.72
C HIS A 17 16.24 -5.15 -22.75
N LYS A 18 16.65 -6.22 -22.08
CA LYS A 18 15.82 -6.95 -21.11
C LYS A 18 15.87 -6.31 -19.75
N MET A 19 14.74 -6.40 -19.05
CA MET A 19 14.51 -5.99 -17.68
C MET A 19 13.97 -7.22 -16.93
N TYR A 20 14.53 -7.53 -15.77
CA TYR A 20 14.23 -8.74 -15.00
C TYR A 20 13.54 -8.38 -13.69
N ASP A 21 12.55 -9.16 -13.30
CA ASP A 21 11.95 -9.06 -11.96
C ASP A 21 12.93 -9.67 -10.93
N PRO A 22 13.36 -8.96 -9.87
CA PRO A 22 14.32 -9.47 -8.89
C PRO A 22 13.81 -10.70 -8.10
N ASN A 23 12.50 -10.90 -8.03
CA ASN A 23 11.84 -11.86 -7.14
C ASN A 23 10.99 -12.92 -7.88
N SER A 24 10.93 -12.85 -9.21
CA SER A 24 10.15 -13.75 -10.07
C SER A 24 10.98 -14.15 -11.30
N ASP A 25 10.53 -15.16 -12.04
CA ASP A 25 11.13 -15.56 -13.32
C ASP A 25 10.65 -14.66 -14.50
N ASP A 26 10.04 -13.52 -14.19
CA ASP A 26 9.42 -12.63 -15.16
C ASP A 26 10.46 -11.73 -15.84
N VAL A 27 10.44 -11.72 -17.17
CA VAL A 27 11.36 -10.93 -18.00
C VAL A 27 10.56 -10.09 -19.00
N LEU A 28 10.91 -8.82 -19.09
CA LEU A 28 10.30 -7.86 -20.01
C LEU A 28 11.35 -7.32 -20.98
N ASP A 29 10.96 -7.17 -22.24
CA ASP A 29 11.78 -6.49 -23.25
C ASP A 29 11.39 -5.01 -23.27
N ALA A 30 12.32 -4.13 -22.87
CA ALA A 30 12.14 -2.69 -23.01
C ALA A 30 12.59 -2.28 -24.41
N ASP A 31 11.65 -1.99 -25.31
CA ASP A 31 11.91 -1.58 -26.69
C ASP A 31 12.06 -0.05 -26.85
N SER A 32 11.57 0.72 -25.86
CA SER A 32 11.62 2.18 -25.85
C SER A 32 12.07 2.76 -24.49
N GLU A 33 12.45 4.04 -24.49
CA GLU A 33 12.79 4.77 -23.25
C GLU A 33 11.58 4.87 -22.29
N GLU A 34 10.36 4.84 -22.83
CA GLU A 34 9.13 4.87 -22.06
C GLU A 34 8.92 3.54 -21.31
N ASP A 35 9.10 2.41 -21.99
CA ASP A 35 9.01 1.08 -21.40
C ASP A 35 10.07 0.89 -20.31
N HIS A 36 11.30 1.32 -20.58
CA HIS A 36 12.39 1.27 -19.61
C HIS A 36 12.07 2.01 -18.31
N LYS A 37 11.53 3.23 -18.44
CA LYS A 37 11.09 4.02 -17.28
C LYS A 37 9.94 3.35 -16.53
N GLU A 38 8.95 2.83 -17.26
CA GLU A 38 7.82 2.14 -16.64
C GLU A 38 8.27 0.90 -15.85
N TYR A 39 9.21 0.12 -16.39
CA TYR A 39 9.69 -1.10 -15.74
C TYR A 39 10.62 -0.77 -14.56
N ALA A 40 11.43 0.27 -14.67
CA ALA A 40 12.22 0.78 -13.56
C ALA A 40 11.34 1.28 -12.40
N GLU A 41 10.19 1.92 -12.67
CA GLU A 41 9.20 2.29 -11.64
C GLU A 41 8.52 1.09 -10.96
N LYS A 42 8.60 -0.08 -11.59
CA LYS A 42 8.11 -1.37 -11.05
C LYS A 42 9.24 -2.22 -10.47
N ASP A 43 10.40 -1.61 -10.20
CA ASP A 43 11.56 -2.26 -9.59
C ASP A 43 12.16 -3.41 -10.43
N TYR A 44 11.98 -3.40 -11.76
CA TYR A 44 12.72 -4.29 -12.65
C TYR A 44 14.17 -3.81 -12.81
N ILE A 45 15.08 -4.78 -12.91
CA ILE A 45 16.53 -4.57 -12.93
C ILE A 45 17.16 -5.02 -14.24
N HIS A 46 18.36 -4.54 -14.54
CA HIS A 46 19.11 -4.87 -15.78
C HIS A 46 19.85 -6.20 -15.73
N ILE A 47 20.00 -6.77 -14.54
CA ILE A 47 20.82 -7.94 -14.26
C ILE A 47 19.92 -9.13 -14.00
N ASP A 48 20.28 -10.30 -14.52
CA ASP A 48 19.55 -11.53 -14.26
C ASP A 48 19.72 -11.96 -12.78
N PRO A 49 18.63 -12.05 -12.00
CA PRO A 49 18.69 -12.46 -10.60
C PRO A 49 19.24 -13.88 -10.42
N GLU A 50 19.06 -14.79 -11.40
CA GLU A 50 19.58 -16.15 -11.31
C GLU A 50 21.12 -16.16 -11.33
N VAL A 51 21.73 -15.26 -12.10
CA VAL A 51 23.18 -15.09 -12.16
C VAL A 51 23.70 -14.60 -10.81
N LEU A 52 23.04 -13.60 -10.21
CA LEU A 52 23.40 -13.08 -8.89
C LEU A 52 23.28 -14.17 -7.81
N ARG A 53 22.17 -14.94 -7.82
CA ARG A 53 21.99 -16.09 -6.92
C ARG A 53 23.03 -17.18 -7.16
N GLY A 54 23.42 -17.41 -8.41
CA GLY A 54 24.45 -18.35 -8.81
C GLY A 54 25.80 -18.00 -8.17
N ILE A 55 26.23 -16.75 -8.32
CA ILE A 55 27.47 -16.24 -7.72
C ILE A 55 27.45 -16.41 -6.20
N LEU A 56 26.34 -16.03 -5.54
CA LEU A 56 26.19 -16.22 -4.10
C LEU A 56 26.30 -17.69 -3.69
N LYS A 57 25.69 -18.62 -4.46
CA LYS A 57 25.76 -20.06 -4.18
C LYS A 57 27.17 -20.60 -4.36
N ASP A 58 27.89 -20.15 -5.38
CA ASP A 58 29.27 -20.57 -5.65
C ASP A 58 30.24 -20.11 -4.54
N GLU A 59 29.98 -18.94 -3.95
CA GLU A 59 30.69 -18.42 -2.77
C GLU A 59 30.21 -19.01 -1.43
N GLY A 60 29.30 -19.99 -1.46
CA GLY A 60 28.82 -20.68 -0.25
C GLY A 60 27.71 -19.95 0.50
N GLY A 61 26.95 -19.11 -0.19
CA GLY A 61 25.77 -18.40 0.29
C GLY A 61 26.05 -17.00 0.82
N ALA A 62 27.32 -16.56 0.89
CA ALA A 62 27.68 -15.21 1.27
C ALA A 62 28.86 -14.70 0.44
N ALA A 63 28.73 -13.52 -0.15
CA ALA A 63 29.78 -12.93 -0.99
C ALA A 63 29.91 -11.42 -0.75
N GLY A 64 31.13 -10.89 -0.86
CA GLY A 64 31.34 -9.45 -1.03
C GLY A 64 30.91 -8.98 -2.43
N LEU A 65 31.19 -7.73 -2.79
CA LEU A 65 30.85 -7.21 -4.12
C LEU A 65 31.80 -7.70 -5.23
N ASP A 66 33.05 -8.00 -4.90
CA ASP A 66 34.10 -8.35 -5.88
C ASP A 66 33.72 -9.54 -6.79
N PRO A 67 33.15 -10.67 -6.28
CA PRO A 67 32.74 -11.80 -7.13
C PRO A 67 31.72 -11.43 -8.20
N PHE A 68 30.90 -10.40 -7.98
CA PHE A 68 29.95 -9.93 -8.98
C PHE A 68 30.62 -9.09 -10.06
N LEU A 69 31.57 -8.24 -9.69
CA LEU A 69 32.32 -7.38 -10.62
C LEU A 69 33.30 -8.17 -11.50
N ASP A 70 33.85 -9.26 -10.96
CA ASP A 70 34.79 -10.12 -11.68
C ASP A 70 34.07 -11.17 -12.56
N SER A 71 32.75 -11.30 -12.44
CA SER A 71 31.97 -12.27 -13.20
C SER A 71 31.80 -11.84 -14.66
N PRO A 72 32.12 -12.71 -15.64
CA PRO A 72 31.93 -12.39 -17.06
C PRO A 72 30.46 -12.31 -17.46
N ASP A 73 29.55 -12.83 -16.64
CA ASP A 73 28.10 -12.88 -16.90
C ASP A 73 27.36 -11.65 -16.35
N VAL A 74 28.07 -10.75 -15.65
CA VAL A 74 27.54 -9.50 -15.08
C VAL A 74 28.23 -8.31 -15.74
N ASP A 75 27.58 -7.69 -16.72
CA ASP A 75 28.05 -6.46 -17.36
C ASP A 75 27.32 -5.25 -16.75
N ALA A 76 27.61 -4.97 -15.48
CA ALA A 76 26.97 -3.91 -14.71
C ALA A 76 27.95 -3.25 -13.74
N GLU A 77 27.67 -1.99 -13.40
CA GLU A 77 28.50 -1.25 -12.45
C GLU A 77 28.18 -1.63 -11.00
N ALA A 78 29.12 -1.36 -10.09
CA ALA A 78 28.96 -1.66 -8.66
C ALA A 78 27.62 -1.14 -8.09
N GLU A 79 27.23 0.09 -8.43
CA GLU A 79 25.97 0.69 -7.95
C GLU A 79 24.73 -0.04 -8.47
N GLU A 80 24.75 -0.52 -9.72
CA GLU A 80 23.64 -1.25 -10.34
C GLU A 80 23.48 -2.65 -9.72
N ILE A 81 24.59 -3.34 -9.47
CA ILE A 81 24.61 -4.63 -8.78
C ILE A 81 24.07 -4.48 -7.36
N GLN A 82 24.49 -3.44 -6.63
CA GLN A 82 23.99 -3.17 -5.28
C GLN A 82 22.49 -2.86 -5.25
N ALA A 83 22.02 -2.04 -6.20
CA ALA A 83 20.59 -1.74 -6.33
C ALA A 83 19.78 -3.00 -6.65
N ALA A 84 20.29 -3.86 -7.53
CA ALA A 84 19.66 -5.14 -7.85
C ALA A 84 19.58 -6.07 -6.62
N LEU A 85 20.70 -6.27 -5.91
CA LEU A 85 20.74 -7.10 -4.70
C LEU A 85 19.82 -6.58 -3.59
N ALA A 86 19.65 -5.27 -3.48
CA ALA A 86 18.76 -4.66 -2.48
C ALA A 86 17.26 -4.88 -2.76
N LEU A 87 16.89 -5.15 -4.01
CA LEU A 87 15.51 -5.42 -4.42
C LEU A 87 15.12 -6.92 -4.32
N MET A 88 16.11 -7.79 -4.13
CA MET A 88 15.89 -9.23 -3.97
C MET A 88 15.48 -9.56 -2.54
N ASP A 89 14.29 -10.16 -2.36
CA ASP A 89 13.70 -10.50 -1.06
C ASP A 89 14.48 -11.60 -0.30
N ASP A 90 15.24 -12.41 -1.02
CA ASP A 90 16.02 -13.53 -0.49
C ASP A 90 17.51 -13.21 -0.32
N VAL A 91 17.93 -11.98 -0.60
CA VAL A 91 19.30 -11.52 -0.38
C VAL A 91 19.31 -10.41 0.66
N GLY A 92 20.18 -10.54 1.68
CA GLY A 92 20.34 -9.52 2.72
C GLY A 92 21.78 -9.01 2.79
N GLU A 93 21.94 -7.70 2.96
CA GLU A 93 23.25 -7.09 3.26
C GLU A 93 23.58 -7.20 4.76
N HIS A 94 24.77 -7.70 5.07
CA HIS A 94 25.31 -7.80 6.43
C HIS A 94 26.17 -6.58 6.79
N GLU A 95 26.45 -6.38 8.09
CA GLU A 95 27.12 -5.16 8.61
C GLU A 95 28.51 -4.85 7.99
N HIS A 96 29.10 -5.82 7.30
CA HIS A 96 30.41 -5.71 6.66
C HIS A 96 30.35 -5.54 5.14
N GLY A 97 29.16 -5.36 4.56
CA GLY A 97 28.96 -5.25 3.10
C GLY A 97 28.95 -6.60 2.38
N ASP A 98 28.80 -7.69 3.13
CA ASP A 98 28.60 -9.03 2.56
C ASP A 98 27.12 -9.21 2.23
N TYR A 99 26.83 -9.77 1.06
CA TYR A 99 25.50 -10.17 0.62
C TYR A 99 25.27 -11.64 0.96
N ILE A 100 24.18 -11.94 1.65
CA ILE A 100 23.86 -13.27 2.14
C ILE A 100 22.58 -13.75 1.46
N LEU A 101 22.66 -14.92 0.81
CA LEU A 101 21.51 -15.64 0.30
C LEU A 101 20.80 -16.35 1.47
N GLN A 102 19.55 -15.98 1.73
CA GLN A 102 18.75 -16.57 2.78
C GLN A 102 18.03 -17.81 2.25
N ASP A 103 18.58 -18.99 2.52
CA ASP A 103 17.84 -20.23 2.26
C ASP A 103 16.59 -20.28 3.17
N ASP A 104 15.48 -20.75 2.59
CA ASP A 104 14.11 -20.77 3.14
C ASP A 104 13.96 -21.34 4.57
N GLU A 105 14.98 -22.04 5.08
CA GLU A 105 15.00 -22.56 6.45
C GLU A 105 15.35 -21.49 7.50
N THR A 106 16.13 -20.46 7.15
CA THR A 106 16.44 -19.32 8.04
C THR A 106 15.43 -18.18 7.93
N ALA A 107 14.64 -18.16 6.85
CA ALA A 107 13.56 -17.20 6.59
C ALA A 107 12.29 -17.39 7.44
N LYS A 108 12.38 -18.08 8.59
CA LYS A 108 11.49 -17.80 9.72
C LYS A 108 11.97 -16.55 10.44
N THR A 109 12.14 -15.47 9.69
CA THR A 109 12.24 -14.14 10.29
C THR A 109 10.97 -13.92 11.12
N PRO A 110 11.07 -13.33 12.32
CA PRO A 110 9.89 -12.95 13.09
C PRO A 110 8.93 -12.09 12.25
N ASP A 111 9.44 -11.40 11.23
CA ASP A 111 8.70 -10.46 10.39
C ASP A 111 7.61 -11.12 9.54
N LYS A 112 7.83 -12.26 8.87
CA LYS A 112 6.75 -12.95 8.12
C LYS A 112 5.64 -13.45 9.04
N ILE A 113 5.99 -13.92 10.24
CA ILE A 113 5.02 -14.36 11.26
C ILE A 113 4.24 -13.15 11.80
N ILE A 114 4.94 -12.06 12.12
CA ILE A 114 4.35 -10.81 12.61
C ILE A 114 3.42 -10.19 11.55
N ILE A 115 3.83 -10.12 10.29
CA ILE A 115 3.03 -9.62 9.16
C ILE A 115 1.74 -10.43 9.05
N LYS A 116 1.82 -11.77 9.07
CA LYS A 116 0.63 -12.63 9.00
C LYS A 116 -0.33 -12.42 10.18
N ILE A 117 0.20 -12.25 11.39
CA ILE A 117 -0.61 -11.94 12.58
C ILE A 117 -1.29 -10.57 12.43
N ILE A 118 -0.57 -9.55 11.97
CA ILE A 118 -1.10 -8.20 11.75
C ILE A 118 -2.23 -8.24 10.70
N GLU A 119 -2.04 -8.95 9.59
CA GLU A 119 -3.05 -9.10 8.54
C GLU A 119 -4.33 -9.77 9.04
N GLU A 120 -4.20 -10.86 9.81
CA GLU A 120 -5.34 -11.55 10.42
C GLU A 120 -6.10 -10.65 11.40
N GLU A 121 -5.39 -9.88 12.22
CA GLU A 121 -5.99 -8.93 13.17
C GLU A 121 -6.71 -7.77 12.46
N ILE A 122 -6.09 -7.19 11.42
CA ILE A 122 -6.72 -6.14 10.61
C ILE A 122 -8.01 -6.66 9.99
N LYS A 123 -7.97 -7.86 9.39
CA LYS A 123 -9.15 -8.52 8.79
C LYS A 123 -10.27 -8.71 9.81
N PHE A 124 -9.94 -9.20 11.00
CA PHE A 124 -10.89 -9.40 12.09
C PHE A 124 -11.55 -8.09 12.54
N VAL A 125 -10.76 -7.02 12.75
CA VAL A 125 -11.27 -5.70 13.14
C VAL A 125 -12.18 -5.11 12.07
N LEU A 126 -11.82 -5.22 10.80
CA LEU A 126 -12.63 -4.74 9.67
C LEU A 126 -13.96 -5.49 9.57
N GLU A 127 -13.96 -6.81 9.76
CA GLU A 127 -15.18 -7.61 9.73
C GLU A 127 -16.13 -7.25 10.89
N LYS A 128 -15.59 -7.06 12.11
CA LYS A 128 -16.36 -6.56 13.27
C LYS A 128 -16.97 -5.19 12.99
N ARG A 129 -16.21 -4.26 12.39
CA ARG A 129 -16.72 -2.93 11.99
C ARG A 129 -17.84 -3.03 10.96
N LYS A 130 -17.70 -3.87 9.93
CA LYS A 130 -18.76 -4.13 8.93
C LYS A 130 -20.02 -4.69 9.58
N LYS A 131 -19.91 -5.67 10.49
CA LYS A 131 -21.04 -6.23 11.25
C LYS A 131 -21.74 -5.17 12.11
N ARG A 132 -21.00 -4.30 12.82
CA ARG A 132 -21.57 -3.18 13.61
C ARG A 132 -22.31 -2.18 12.71
N LYS A 133 -21.72 -1.77 11.58
CA LYS A 133 -22.37 -0.88 10.60
C LYS A 133 -23.64 -1.50 10.00
N LYS A 134 -23.66 -2.81 9.73
CA LYS A 134 -24.85 -3.52 9.24
C LYS A 134 -25.95 -3.56 10.31
N LYS A 135 -25.60 -3.81 11.57
CA LYS A 135 -26.53 -3.78 12.70
C LYS A 135 -27.14 -2.38 12.90
N THR A 136 -26.34 -1.32 12.85
CA THR A 136 -26.86 0.06 12.99
C THR A 136 -27.77 0.48 11.84
N LYS A 137 -27.47 0.06 10.60
CA LYS A 137 -28.36 0.27 9.44
C LYS A 137 -29.68 -0.51 9.59
N LYS A 138 -29.65 -1.72 10.16
CA LYS A 138 -30.85 -2.55 10.36
C LYS A 138 -31.72 -2.05 11.53
N SER A 139 -31.14 -1.40 12.54
CA SER A 139 -31.85 -0.86 13.70
C SER A 139 -32.38 0.57 13.51
N SER A 140 -32.01 1.28 12.44
CA SER A 140 -32.63 2.56 12.11
C SER A 140 -33.99 2.33 11.45
N GLY A 141 -34.98 1.87 12.23
CA GLY A 141 -36.37 1.87 11.81
C GLY A 141 -36.81 3.28 11.37
N LYS A 142 -37.87 3.36 10.56
CA LYS A 142 -38.44 4.65 10.12
C LYS A 142 -38.71 5.53 11.35
N LYS A 143 -38.19 6.76 11.33
CA LYS A 143 -38.37 7.74 12.41
C LYS A 143 -39.85 8.08 12.55
N ASP A 144 -40.35 8.13 13.78
CA ASP A 144 -41.75 8.37 14.07
C ASP A 144 -42.13 9.85 13.92
N ALA A 145 -43.44 10.14 13.75
CA ALA A 145 -43.92 11.52 13.58
C ALA A 145 -43.51 12.45 14.74
N CYS A 146 -43.42 11.90 15.97
CA CYS A 146 -42.92 12.63 17.12
C CYS A 146 -41.43 13.01 16.99
N TYR A 147 -40.59 12.13 16.45
CA TYR A 147 -39.18 12.44 16.19
C TYR A 147 -39.05 13.66 15.27
N HIS A 148 -39.78 13.70 14.15
CA HIS A 148 -39.72 14.82 13.21
C HIS A 148 -40.26 16.13 13.81
N LYS A 149 -41.38 16.06 14.55
CA LYS A 149 -42.04 17.23 15.18
C LYS A 149 -41.24 17.81 16.35
N VAL A 150 -40.49 16.98 17.07
CA VAL A 150 -39.61 17.42 18.16
C VAL A 150 -38.29 17.92 17.60
N LYS A 151 -37.66 17.21 16.66
CA LYS A 151 -36.38 17.63 16.05
C LYS A 151 -36.47 19.02 15.41
N SER A 152 -37.61 19.39 14.81
CA SER A 152 -37.79 20.73 14.23
C SER A 152 -37.91 21.87 15.23
N ARG A 153 -38.17 21.58 16.52
CA ARG A 153 -38.34 22.60 17.58
C ARG A 153 -37.09 22.87 18.40
N TYR A 154 -36.06 22.03 18.29
CA TYR A 154 -34.81 22.16 19.05
C TYR A 154 -33.65 22.35 18.09
N SER A 155 -32.80 23.35 18.36
CA SER A 155 -31.62 23.65 17.54
C SER A 155 -30.47 22.65 17.73
N VAL A 156 -30.35 22.07 18.92
CA VAL A 156 -29.28 21.10 19.26
C VAL A 156 -29.85 19.70 19.45
N TRP A 157 -29.33 18.75 18.67
CA TRP A 157 -29.72 17.35 18.68
C TRP A 157 -28.49 16.41 18.62
N PRO A 158 -28.40 15.37 19.47
CA PRO A 158 -29.28 15.01 20.58
C PRO A 158 -29.00 15.88 21.82
N SER A 159 -30.05 16.26 22.55
CA SER A 159 -29.93 16.98 23.84
C SER A 159 -30.86 16.38 24.88
N ALA A 160 -30.53 16.54 26.17
CA ALA A 160 -31.34 16.00 27.27
C ALA A 160 -32.80 16.52 27.23
N TYR A 161 -32.99 17.81 26.94
CA TYR A 161 -34.31 18.43 26.81
C TYR A 161 -35.08 17.95 25.56
N ALA A 162 -34.40 17.77 24.42
CA ALA A 162 -35.03 17.23 23.22
C ALA A 162 -35.46 15.76 23.40
N SER A 163 -34.63 14.95 24.08
CA SER A 163 -34.95 13.56 24.43
C SER A 163 -36.18 13.49 25.35
N GLY A 164 -36.27 14.35 26.37
CA GLY A 164 -37.45 14.42 27.25
C GLY A 164 -38.73 14.86 26.54
N ALA A 165 -38.63 15.78 25.57
CA ALA A 165 -39.74 16.20 24.73
C ALA A 165 -40.25 15.09 23.80
N LEU A 166 -39.34 14.25 23.30
CA LEU A 166 -39.65 13.08 22.46
C LEU A 166 -40.53 12.08 23.22
N VAL A 167 -40.19 11.78 24.48
CA VAL A 167 -40.96 10.89 25.34
C VAL A 167 -42.35 11.48 25.62
N LYS A 168 -42.42 12.77 25.96
CA LYS A 168 -43.71 13.44 26.21
C LYS A 168 -44.59 13.49 24.95
N CYS A 169 -44.01 13.73 23.77
CA CYS A 169 -44.73 13.66 22.50
C CYS A 169 -45.32 12.27 22.25
N ARG A 170 -44.54 11.21 22.47
CA ARG A 170 -45.00 9.83 22.30
C ARG A 170 -46.15 9.48 23.26
N LYS A 171 -46.14 10.04 24.49
CA LYS A 171 -47.20 9.83 25.48
C LYS A 171 -48.52 10.50 25.10
N VAL A 172 -48.50 11.73 24.59
CA VAL A 172 -49.74 12.46 24.22
C VAL A 172 -50.16 12.21 22.76
N GLY A 173 -49.27 11.64 21.95
CA GLY A 173 -49.42 11.45 20.52
C GLY A 173 -49.01 12.69 19.71
N ALA A 174 -48.40 12.46 18.54
CA ALA A 174 -47.87 13.53 17.67
C ALA A 174 -48.93 14.58 17.25
N LYS A 175 -50.20 14.18 17.15
CA LYS A 175 -51.33 15.06 16.80
C LYS A 175 -51.66 16.06 17.92
N ASN A 176 -51.55 15.64 19.18
CA ASN A 176 -51.88 16.47 20.36
C ASN A 176 -50.66 17.21 20.92
N TRP A 177 -49.44 16.83 20.50
CA TRP A 177 -48.20 17.44 20.94
C TRP A 177 -48.02 18.88 20.44
N GLY A 178 -47.92 19.84 21.37
CA GLY A 178 -47.65 21.25 21.07
C GLY A 178 -48.88 22.06 20.64
N ASN A 179 -50.10 21.52 20.80
CA ASN A 179 -51.33 22.29 20.64
C ASN A 179 -51.53 23.13 21.89
N LYS A 180 -50.94 24.33 21.93
CA LYS A 180 -51.35 25.35 22.89
C LYS A 180 -52.58 26.05 22.30
N SER A 181 -53.72 25.95 22.98
CA SER A 181 -54.82 26.88 22.72
C SER A 181 -54.27 28.30 22.91
N LYS A 182 -54.42 29.14 21.87
CA LYS A 182 -54.14 30.57 21.98
C LYS A 182 -55.11 31.11 23.02
N LYS A 183 -54.65 31.35 24.26
CA LYS A 183 -55.40 32.20 25.19
C LYS A 183 -55.36 33.60 24.55
N LYS A 184 -56.47 34.02 23.94
CA LYS A 184 -56.62 35.40 23.46
C LYS A 184 -56.40 36.29 24.69
N LYS A 185 -55.36 37.13 24.60
CA LYS A 185 -55.12 38.20 25.57
C LYS A 185 -55.97 39.40 25.15
#